data_AF-X1NLT8-F1
#
_entry.id   AF-X1NLT8-F1
#
_cell.length_a   1.000
_cell.length_b   1.000
_cell.length_c   1.000
_cell.angle_alpha   90.00
_cell.angle_beta   90.00
_cell.angle_gamma   90.00
#
_symmetry.space_group_name_H-M   'P 1'
#
loop_
_entity.id
_entity.type
_entity.pdbx_description
1 polymer ?
#
loop_
_entity_poly.entity_id
_entity_poly.type
_entity_poly.pdbx_seq_one_letter_code
_entity_poly.pdbx_strand_id
1 'polypeptide(L)'
;MGWNQVIPGVFELNPEIKDGLSEISEIHIKMSHIPPETYQTRRFSNFRPSKDIKLAIEAAKAFPPTREVLPFLTFLGEIGTGKTHLALAIGWEWLEAGKGVLYYHVVMADSLN
;
A
#
# COMPACT_ATOMS: atom_id res chain seq x y z
N MET A 1 35.85 5.59 20.27
CA MET A 1 35.51 5.51 18.83
C MET A 1 34.93 4.13 18.59
N GLY A 2 33.60 3.99 18.70
CA GLY A 2 32.92 2.70 18.54
C GLY A 2 32.58 2.50 17.06
N TRP A 3 33.03 1.39 16.49
CA TRP A 3 32.65 1.00 15.14
C TRP A 3 31.29 0.30 15.21
N ASN A 4 30.27 0.87 14.57
CA ASN A 4 28.98 0.21 14.41
C ASN A 4 29.09 -0.78 13.24
N GLN A 5 29.11 -2.07 13.56
CA GLN A 5 29.03 -3.13 12.57
C GLN A 5 27.59 -3.19 12.04
N VAL A 6 27.36 -2.62 10.86
CA VAL A 6 26.09 -2.83 10.14
C VAL A 6 26.15 -4.21 9.50
N ILE A 7 25.37 -5.15 10.03
CA ILE A 7 25.23 -6.48 9.43
C ILE A 7 24.21 -6.34 8.29
N PRO A 8 24.59 -6.54 7.02
CA PRO A 8 23.63 -6.50 5.91
C PRO A 8 22.58 -7.61 6.12
N GLY A 9 21.32 -7.21 6.32
CA GLY A 9 20.20 -8.11 6.60
C GLY A 9 19.65 -8.01 8.03
N VAL A 10 20.31 -7.31 8.95
CA VAL A 10 19.74 -6.94 10.25
C VAL A 10 19.15 -5.55 10.11
N PHE A 11 17.84 -5.48 9.86
CA PHE A 11 17.14 -4.22 9.74
C PHE A 11 16.99 -3.59 11.12
N GLU A 12 17.57 -2.40 11.31
CA GLU A 12 17.28 -1.60 12.51
C GLU A 12 15.77 -1.30 12.54
N LEU A 13 15.13 -1.75 13.62
CA LEU A 13 13.71 -1.56 13.88
C LEU A 13 13.47 -0.07 14.07
N ASN A 14 12.50 0.50 13.34
CA ASN A 14 12.08 1.87 13.60
C ASN A 14 11.08 1.82 14.77
N PRO A 15 11.42 2.34 15.96
CA PRO A 15 10.60 2.21 17.16
C PRO A 15 9.25 2.94 17.06
N GLU A 16 9.02 3.75 16.03
CA GLU A 16 7.78 4.50 15.83
C GLU A 16 6.64 3.65 15.22
N ILE A 17 6.94 2.45 14.72
CA ILE A 17 5.91 1.48 14.30
C ILE A 17 5.54 0.61 15.51
N LYS A 18 4.89 1.21 16.50
CA LYS A 18 4.34 0.50 17.66
C LYS A 18 2.85 0.74 17.81
N ASP A 19 2.09 -0.13 17.16
CA ASP A 19 0.98 -0.87 17.78
C ASP A 19 0.48 -1.94 16.80
N GLY A 20 0.59 -3.22 17.18
CA GLY A 20 -0.09 -4.34 16.49
C GLY A 20 0.57 -4.94 15.25
N LEU A 21 1.71 -4.43 14.78
CA LEU A 21 2.42 -4.97 13.62
C LEU A 21 3.51 -5.96 14.07
N SER A 22 3.49 -7.16 13.51
CA SER A 22 4.54 -8.16 13.73
C SER A 22 5.83 -7.77 13.01
N GLU A 23 6.98 -8.31 13.41
CA GLU A 23 8.27 -8.12 12.71
C GLU A 23 8.18 -8.50 11.22
N ILE A 24 7.37 -9.51 10.88
CA ILE A 24 7.07 -9.92 9.50
C ILE A 24 6.32 -8.80 8.75
N SER A 25 5.43 -8.08 9.42
CA SER A 25 4.68 -6.96 8.85
C SER A 25 5.60 -5.80 8.50
N GLU A 26 6.59 -5.48 9.34
CA GLU A 26 7.57 -4.43 9.04
C GLU A 26 8.43 -4.74 7.80
N ILE A 27 8.89 -5.99 7.68
CA ILE A 27 9.66 -6.44 6.52
C ILE A 27 8.81 -6.33 5.25
N HIS A 28 7.56 -6.81 5.29
CA HIS A 28 6.65 -6.69 4.15
C HIS A 28 6.39 -5.23 3.75
N ILE A 29 6.20 -4.33 4.72
CA ILE A 29 6.03 -2.90 4.45
C ILE A 29 7.27 -2.34 3.74
N LYS A 30 8.48 -2.57 4.28
CA LYS A 30 9.74 -2.09 3.69
C LYS A 30 9.94 -2.60 2.25
N MET A 31 9.60 -3.87 1.99
CA MET A 31 9.73 -4.47 0.67
C MET A 31 8.64 -4.06 -0.32
N SER A 32 7.53 -3.49 0.16
CA SER A 32 6.35 -3.25 -0.68
C SER A 32 6.38 -1.96 -1.49
N HIS A 33 7.32 -1.05 -1.22
CA HIS A 33 7.32 0.33 -1.74
C HIS A 33 6.04 1.12 -1.44
N ILE A 34 5.14 0.61 -0.58
CA ILE A 34 3.98 1.38 -0.14
C ILE A 34 4.47 2.53 0.75
N PRO A 35 3.97 3.77 0.56
CA PRO A 35 4.41 4.88 1.42
C PRO A 35 3.83 4.69 2.83
N PRO A 36 4.65 4.45 3.87
CA PRO A 36 4.18 4.07 5.20
C PRO A 36 3.29 5.14 5.86
N GLU A 37 3.50 6.42 5.54
CA GLU A 37 2.67 7.55 5.99
C GLU A 37 1.20 7.43 5.54
N THR A 38 0.92 6.58 4.56
CA THR A 38 -0.42 6.34 4.07
C THR A 38 -1.21 5.34 4.91
N TYR A 39 -0.57 4.66 5.88
CA TYR A 39 -1.19 3.60 6.68
C TYR A 39 -2.49 4.04 7.35
N GLN A 40 -2.48 5.20 8.01
CA GLN A 40 -3.67 5.72 8.68
C GLN A 40 -4.62 6.47 7.72
N THR A 41 -4.15 6.95 6.57
CA THR A 41 -4.93 7.87 5.73
C THR A 41 -5.58 7.20 4.52
N ARG A 42 -5.02 6.11 4.00
CA ARG A 42 -5.42 5.45 2.76
C ARG A 42 -5.98 4.05 3.02
N ARG A 43 -7.01 3.99 3.86
CA ARG A 43 -7.73 2.77 4.25
C ARG A 43 -9.15 2.76 3.72
N PHE A 44 -9.75 1.58 3.58
CA PHE A 44 -11.17 1.47 3.24
C PHE A 44 -12.08 2.14 4.29
N SER A 45 -11.70 2.07 5.57
CA SER A 45 -12.41 2.73 6.68
C SER A 45 -12.45 4.26 6.56
N ASN A 46 -11.37 4.86 6.06
CA ASN A 46 -11.22 6.31 5.93
C ASN A 46 -11.61 6.83 4.54
N PHE A 47 -12.05 5.94 3.65
CA PHE A 47 -12.49 6.34 2.32
C PHE A 47 -13.86 6.99 2.38
N ARG A 48 -13.97 8.22 1.88
CA ARG A 48 -15.24 8.95 1.75
C ARG A 48 -15.69 8.91 0.29
N PRO A 49 -16.60 7.99 -0.08
CA PRO A 49 -17.04 7.87 -1.46
C PRO A 49 -17.88 9.05 -1.94
N SER A 50 -17.70 9.44 -3.19
CA SER A 50 -18.73 10.20 -3.93
C SER A 50 -19.91 9.28 -4.27
N LYS A 51 -21.05 9.83 -4.72
CA LYS A 51 -22.27 9.05 -4.97
C LYS A 51 -22.06 7.89 -5.97
N ASP A 52 -21.12 8.02 -6.90
CA ASP A 52 -20.98 7.13 -8.06
C ASP A 52 -19.86 6.07 -7.93
N ILE A 53 -19.20 5.95 -6.78
CA ILE A 53 -18.01 5.09 -6.64
C ILE A 53 -18.24 3.75 -5.92
N LYS A 54 -19.50 3.44 -5.57
CA LYS A 54 -19.85 2.21 -4.81
C LYS A 54 -19.32 0.94 -5.49
N LEU A 55 -19.54 0.83 -6.80
CA LEU A 55 -19.09 -0.34 -7.58
C LEU A 55 -17.56 -0.51 -7.53
N ALA A 56 -16.80 0.59 -7.57
CA ALA A 56 -15.34 0.52 -7.50
C ALA A 56 -14.86 0.09 -6.10
N ILE A 57 -15.54 0.52 -5.03
CA ILE A 57 -15.22 0.06 -3.67
C ILE A 57 -15.51 -1.43 -3.52
N GLU A 58 -16.67 -1.88 -4.01
CA GLU A 58 -17.07 -3.29 -3.95
C GLU A 58 -16.08 -4.16 -4.74
N ALA A 59 -15.71 -3.74 -5.95
CA ALA A 59 -14.68 -4.41 -6.74
C ALA A 59 -13.31 -4.44 -6.03
N ALA A 60 -12.92 -3.34 -5.38
CA ALA A 60 -11.67 -3.25 -4.63
C ALA A 60 -11.64 -4.21 -3.44
N LYS A 61 -12.73 -4.32 -2.68
CA LYS A 61 -12.85 -5.22 -1.53
C LYS A 61 -12.92 -6.69 -1.95
N ALA A 62 -13.53 -6.97 -3.09
CA ALA A 62 -13.63 -8.32 -3.64
C ALA A 62 -12.34 -8.77 -4.36
N PHE A 63 -11.37 -7.87 -4.56
CA PHE A 63 -10.16 -8.16 -5.31
C PHE A 63 -9.25 -9.13 -4.54
N PRO A 64 -9.04 -10.36 -5.06
CA PRO A 64 -8.39 -11.42 -4.30
C PRO A 64 -6.87 -11.24 -4.25
N PRO A 65 -6.19 -11.57 -3.13
CA PRO A 65 -4.73 -11.60 -3.04
C PRO A 65 -4.11 -12.89 -3.63
N THR A 66 -4.79 -13.54 -4.58
CA THR A 66 -4.43 -14.89 -5.05
C THR A 66 -3.56 -14.84 -6.32
N ARG A 67 -2.77 -15.90 -6.52
CA ARG A 67 -1.93 -16.09 -7.72
C ARG A 67 -2.66 -16.81 -8.86
N GLU A 68 -3.98 -16.96 -8.76
CA GLU A 68 -4.76 -17.56 -9.84
C GLU A 68 -4.81 -16.64 -11.06
N VAL A 69 -5.15 -17.22 -12.21
CA VAL A 69 -5.03 -16.64 -13.56
C VAL A 69 -5.48 -15.17 -13.64
N LEU A 70 -4.51 -14.26 -13.58
CA LEU A 70 -4.54 -12.84 -14.00
C LEU A 70 -5.83 -12.03 -13.68
N PRO A 71 -6.29 -11.89 -12.42
CA PRO A 71 -7.28 -10.87 -12.12
C PRO A 71 -6.58 -9.50 -12.12
N PHE A 72 -6.75 -8.73 -13.19
CA PHE A 72 -6.41 -7.31 -13.18
C PHE A 72 -7.63 -6.51 -12.74
N LEU A 73 -7.45 -5.60 -11.78
CA LEU A 73 -8.43 -4.58 -11.44
C LEU A 73 -7.90 -3.22 -11.91
N THR A 74 -8.65 -2.58 -12.81
CA THR A 74 -8.30 -1.25 -13.33
C THR A 74 -9.34 -0.23 -12.87
N PHE A 75 -8.87 0.85 -12.22
CA PHE A 75 -9.72 1.99 -11.89
C PHE A 75 -9.58 3.07 -12.95
N LEU A 76 -10.70 3.43 -13.60
CA LEU A 76 -10.78 4.54 -14.54
C LEU A 76 -11.61 5.68 -13.95
N GLY A 77 -11.17 6.92 -14.17
CA GLY A 77 -11.92 8.11 -13.77
C GLY A 77 -11.05 9.34 -13.66
N GLU A 78 -11.68 10.50 -13.49
CA GLU A 78 -11.01 11.81 -13.38
C GLU A 78 -10.07 11.91 -12.17
N ILE A 79 -9.23 12.94 -12.16
CA ILE A 79 -8.35 13.24 -11.03
C ILE A 79 -9.20 13.44 -9.75
N GLY A 80 -8.70 12.96 -8.61
CA GLY A 80 -9.39 13.14 -7.32
C GLY A 80 -10.54 12.18 -7.05
N THR A 81 -10.90 11.27 -7.96
CA THR A 81 -11.95 10.26 -7.73
C THR A 81 -11.56 9.13 -6.78
N GLY A 82 -10.34 9.11 -6.22
CA GLY A 82 -9.94 8.12 -5.21
C GLY A 82 -9.29 6.85 -5.74
N LYS A 83 -8.89 6.79 -7.02
CA LYS A 83 -8.15 5.65 -7.60
C LYS A 83 -6.91 5.25 -6.79
N THR A 84 -6.05 6.23 -6.49
CA THR A 84 -4.84 6.02 -5.68
C THR A 84 -5.20 5.58 -4.26
N HIS A 85 -6.28 6.11 -3.69
CA HIS A 85 -6.75 5.71 -2.37
C HIS A 85 -7.18 4.25 -2.36
N LEU A 86 -7.96 3.81 -3.35
CA LEU A 86 -8.42 2.42 -3.45
C LEU A 86 -7.26 1.44 -3.66
N ALA A 87 -6.30 1.79 -4.52
CA ALA A 87 -5.10 0.97 -4.74
C ALA A 87 -4.28 0.79 -3.44
N LEU A 88 -4.05 1.87 -2.70
CA LEU A 88 -3.35 1.82 -1.42
C LEU A 88 -4.15 1.07 -0.34
N ALA A 89 -5.48 1.24 -0.31
CA ALA A 89 -6.35 0.53 0.64
C ALA A 89 -6.30 -0.99 0.43
N ILE A 90 -6.30 -1.46 -0.83
CA ILE A 90 -6.08 -2.87 -1.16
C ILE A 90 -4.70 -3.32 -0.64
N GLY A 91 -3.65 -2.56 -0.94
CA GLY A 91 -2.29 -2.88 -0.51
C GLY A 91 -2.17 -3.02 1.01
N TRP A 92 -2.77 -2.12 1.78
CA TRP A 92 -2.73 -2.18 3.23
C TRP A 92 -3.49 -3.38 3.81
N GLU A 93 -4.69 -3.69 3.31
CA GLU A 93 -5.42 -4.91 3.71
C GLU A 93 -4.61 -6.18 3.43
N TRP A 94 -3.92 -6.21 2.29
CA TRP A 94 -3.09 -7.36 1.91
C TRP A 94 -1.86 -7.51 2.82
N LEU A 95 -1.18 -6.41 3.15
CA LEU A 95 -0.04 -6.41 4.06
C LEU A 95 -0.43 -6.90 5.47
N GLU A 96 -1.59 -6.46 5.97
CA GLU A 96 -2.13 -6.93 7.26
C GLU A 96 -2.51 -8.41 7.23
N ALA A 97 -3.02 -8.90 6.09
CA ALA A 97 -3.25 -10.31 5.86
C ALA A 97 -1.94 -11.12 5.60
N GLY A 98 -0.77 -10.51 5.77
CA GLY A 98 0.54 -11.16 5.60
C GLY A 98 0.88 -11.50 4.15
N LYS A 99 0.29 -10.78 3.19
CA LYS A 99 0.53 -10.97 1.74
C LYS A 99 1.58 -9.98 1.25
N GLY A 100 2.32 -10.40 0.22
CA GLY A 100 3.26 -9.53 -0.48
C GLY A 100 2.54 -8.50 -1.34
N VAL A 101 3.00 -7.26 -1.30
CA VAL A 101 2.52 -6.14 -2.11
C VAL A 101 3.72 -5.48 -2.78
N LEU A 102 3.54 -4.97 -4.00
CA LEU A 102 4.49 -4.07 -4.65
C LEU A 102 3.72 -2.87 -5.20
N TYR A 103 4.03 -1.68 -4.71
CA TYR A 103 3.39 -0.43 -5.07
C TYR A 103 4.33 0.45 -5.88
N TYR A 104 3.84 0.99 -6.99
CA TYR A 104 4.58 1.94 -7.82
C TYR A 104 3.71 3.16 -8.08
N HIS A 105 4.20 4.32 -7.66
CA HIS A 105 3.63 5.60 -8.03
C HIS A 105 4.39 6.16 -9.23
N VAL A 106 3.72 6.23 -10.37
CA VAL A 106 4.31 6.83 -11.57
C VAL A 106 3.89 8.29 -11.60
N VAL A 107 4.84 9.18 -11.32
CA VAL A 107 4.69 10.59 -11.67
C VAL A 107 4.85 10.70 -13.19
N MET A 108 3.95 11.44 -13.83
CA MET A 108 4.24 11.88 -15.19
C MET A 108 5.47 12.76 -15.10
N ALA A 109 6.50 12.47 -15.91
CA ALA A 109 7.58 13.43 -16.08
C ALA A 109 6.93 14.73 -16.53
N ASP A 110 7.10 15.81 -15.76
CA ASP A 110 6.78 17.14 -16.24
C ASP A 110 7.45 17.24 -17.60
N SER A 111 6.67 17.57 -18.63
CA SER A 111 7.19 17.83 -19.97
C SER A 111 8.36 18.79 -19.79
N LEU A 112 9.58 18.29 -20.03
CA LEU A 112 10.80 19.07 -20.06
C LEU A 112 10.56 20.24 -21.02
N ASN A 113 10.26 21.40 -20.45
CA ASN A 113 10.27 22.70 -21.10
C ASN A 113 11.42 23.50 -20.48
#